data_AF-M7AGH5-F1
#
_entry.id   AF-M7AGH5-F1
#
_cell.length_a   1.000
_cell.length_b   1.000
_cell.length_c   1.000
_cell.angle_alpha   90.00
_cell.angle_beta   90.00
_cell.angle_gamma   90.00
#
_symmetry.space_group_name_H-M   'P 1'
#
loop_
_entity.id
_entity.type
_entity.pdbx_description
1 polymer ?
#
loop_
_entity_poly.entity_id
_entity_poly.type
_entity_poly.pdbx_seq_one_letter_code
_entity_poly.pdbx_strand_id
1 'polypeptide(L)'
;MARVVRMFKTFKTHWKKTTVGVCLLTWGGSWLYGKHCDNLLRRAACQEAQVFGNQLIPSNMQVKKATVFLNPAACKGKARNLFEKNAAPILHLSGLDITIVKATFSKIPIGFIPLGKTSTLSQTLYPGSLNQVQRIADATLAILKGETIPLDVLQIKGEKEQPVFAVTGLRWGSYRDAGVKVSKYWYLGPLKTKAAHFFNTLKEWPQKHQASLTYLGPTKRPPEEPEEKPSRPSLYVRIYRRLSLYWASPQKEIPHEVTLEAWEEMQLSTIELSITTQNRQLDLTGTEGSFGIDSEEYEAMPVEVKLLPRKLEFFCDPRRREQMLQPAVQ
;
A
#
# COMPACT_ATOMS: atom_id res chain seq x y z
N MET A 1 44.85 35.23 -26.76
CA MET A 1 43.99 36.40 -27.09
C MET A 1 43.04 36.16 -28.26
N ALA A 2 43.53 35.90 -29.49
CA ALA A 2 42.67 35.84 -30.69
C ALA A 2 41.58 34.75 -30.72
N ARG A 3 41.79 33.60 -30.05
CA ARG A 3 40.76 32.54 -29.91
C ARG A 3 39.63 32.95 -28.97
N VAL A 4 39.97 33.57 -27.83
CA VAL A 4 38.99 34.05 -26.84
C VAL A 4 38.15 35.19 -27.43
N VAL A 5 38.77 36.14 -28.13
CA VAL A 5 38.07 37.24 -28.82
C VAL A 5 37.15 36.70 -29.92
N ARG A 6 37.57 35.67 -30.66
CA ARG A 6 36.71 34.98 -31.63
C ARG A 6 35.50 34.31 -30.96
N MET A 7 35.70 33.59 -29.86
CA MET A 7 34.61 32.98 -29.09
C MET A 7 33.61 34.02 -28.57
N PHE A 8 34.08 35.14 -28.01
CA PHE A 8 33.21 36.23 -27.56
C PHE A 8 32.43 36.87 -28.71
N LYS A 9 33.06 37.09 -29.88
CA LYS A 9 32.34 37.55 -31.09
C LYS A 9 31.27 36.54 -31.52
N THR A 10 31.59 35.25 -31.56
CA THR A 10 30.62 34.20 -31.90
C THR A 10 29.46 34.12 -30.92
N PHE A 11 29.70 34.25 -29.61
CA PHE A 11 28.65 34.32 -28.59
C PHE A 11 27.73 35.52 -28.78
N LYS A 12 28.27 36.68 -29.18
CA LYS A 12 27.49 37.88 -29.48
C LYS A 12 26.68 37.75 -30.78
N THR A 13 27.27 37.17 -31.83
CA THR A 13 26.62 36.97 -33.14
C THR A 13 25.52 35.92 -33.10
N HIS A 14 25.65 34.90 -32.25
CA HIS A 14 24.67 33.81 -32.12
C HIS A 14 24.16 33.63 -30.68
N TRP A 15 23.79 34.74 -30.02
CA TRP A 15 23.33 34.71 -28.63
C TRP A 15 22.16 33.74 -28.42
N LYS A 16 21.17 33.68 -29.34
CA LYS A 16 20.04 32.75 -29.26
C LYS A 16 20.46 31.27 -29.26
N LYS A 17 21.39 30.88 -30.15
CA LYS A 17 21.91 29.49 -30.25
C LYS A 17 22.73 29.12 -29.03
N THR A 18 23.48 30.09 -28.51
CA THR A 18 24.29 29.93 -27.30
C THR A 18 23.41 29.69 -26.08
N THR A 19 22.37 30.52 -25.88
CA THR A 19 21.44 30.34 -24.76
C THR A 19 20.75 28.98 -24.81
N VAL A 20 20.31 28.54 -25.99
CA VAL A 20 19.73 27.20 -26.18
C VAL A 20 20.75 26.10 -25.85
N GLY A 21 22.00 26.24 -26.31
CA GLY A 21 23.08 25.29 -26.01
C GLY A 21 23.37 25.19 -24.51
N VAL A 22 23.43 26.32 -23.80
CA VAL A 22 23.61 26.35 -22.34
C VAL A 22 22.42 25.69 -21.64
N CYS A 23 21.18 26.00 -22.02
CA CYS A 23 20.00 25.38 -21.43
C CYS A 23 19.96 23.86 -21.65
N LEU A 24 20.37 23.37 -22.82
CA LEU A 24 20.45 21.94 -23.10
C LEU A 24 21.54 21.25 -22.29
N LEU A 25 22.71 21.90 -22.12
CA LEU A 25 23.79 21.37 -21.30
C LEU A 25 23.44 21.33 -19.81
N THR A 26 22.81 22.38 -19.28
CA THR A 26 22.37 22.39 -17.88
C THR A 26 21.27 21.35 -17.63
N TRP A 27 20.30 21.25 -18.55
CA TRP A 27 19.26 20.23 -18.47
C TRP A 27 19.82 18.80 -18.58
N GLY A 28 20.69 18.55 -19.57
CA GLY A 28 21.32 17.25 -19.78
C GLY A 28 22.27 16.85 -18.63
N GLY A 29 23.01 17.83 -18.08
CA GLY A 29 23.85 17.64 -16.91
C GLY A 29 23.04 17.27 -15.67
N SER A 30 21.93 17.97 -15.41
CA SER A 30 21.01 17.65 -14.31
C SER A 30 20.38 16.25 -14.46
N TRP A 31 19.94 15.89 -15.67
CA TRP A 31 19.40 14.56 -15.97
C TRP A 31 20.44 13.45 -15.75
N LEU A 32 21.67 13.65 -16.25
CA LEU A 32 22.75 12.68 -16.11
C LEU A 32 23.18 12.52 -14.64
N TYR A 33 23.25 13.64 -13.91
CA TYR A 33 23.53 13.63 -12.47
C TYR A 33 22.47 12.85 -11.70
N GLY A 34 21.18 13.09 -11.96
CA GLY A 34 20.10 12.31 -11.34
C GLY A 34 20.22 10.81 -11.63
N LYS A 35 20.53 10.42 -12.87
CA LYS A 35 20.77 9.02 -13.24
C LYS A 35 21.98 8.41 -12.53
N HIS A 36 23.04 9.20 -12.32
CA HIS A 36 24.21 8.77 -11.56
C HIS A 36 23.87 8.55 -10.08
N CYS A 37 23.17 9.50 -9.44
CA CYS A 37 22.69 9.36 -8.06
C CYS A 37 21.80 8.13 -7.88
N ASP A 38 20.86 7.88 -8.81
CA ASP A 38 20.03 6.67 -8.77
C ASP A 38 20.87 5.39 -8.83
N ASN A 39 21.94 5.37 -9.63
CA ASN A 39 22.84 4.22 -9.73
C ASN A 39 23.68 4.03 -8.47
N LEU A 40 24.08 5.12 -7.80
CA LEU A 40 24.76 5.04 -6.51
C LEU A 40 23.84 4.43 -5.44
N LEU A 41 22.58 4.85 -5.39
CA LEU A 41 21.59 4.27 -4.48
C LEU A 41 21.37 2.77 -4.73
N ARG A 42 21.23 2.37 -6.00
CA ARG A 42 21.11 0.94 -6.36
C ARG A 42 22.32 0.13 -5.90
N ARG A 43 23.53 0.67 -6.10
CA ARG A 43 24.78 0.00 -5.69
C ARG A 43 24.85 -0.15 -4.17
N ALA A 44 24.56 0.91 -3.43
CA ALA A 44 24.54 0.87 -1.96
C ALA A 44 23.53 -0.18 -1.45
N ALA A 45 22.31 -0.19 -1.98
CA ALA A 45 21.30 -1.17 -1.61
C ALA A 45 21.69 -2.61 -1.96
N CYS A 46 22.34 -2.84 -3.11
CA CYS A 46 22.83 -4.16 -3.49
C CYS A 46 23.99 -4.62 -2.58
N GLN A 47 24.87 -3.71 -2.17
CA GLN A 47 25.95 -4.01 -1.21
C GLN A 47 25.37 -4.42 0.14
N GLU A 48 24.36 -3.71 0.64
CA GLU A 48 23.64 -4.10 1.86
C GLU A 48 22.97 -5.47 1.70
N ALA A 49 22.30 -5.71 0.58
CA ALA A 49 21.67 -7.00 0.27
C ALA A 49 22.67 -8.17 0.19
N GLN A 50 23.86 -7.93 -0.36
CA GLN A 50 24.92 -8.93 -0.46
C GLN A 50 25.42 -9.37 0.92
N VAL A 51 25.43 -8.47 1.90
CA VAL A 51 25.77 -8.83 3.29
C VAL A 51 24.77 -9.85 3.85
N PHE A 52 23.48 -9.75 3.50
CA PHE A 52 22.48 -10.75 3.88
C PHE A 52 22.68 -12.08 3.16
N GLY A 53 22.98 -12.06 1.85
CA GLY A 53 23.20 -13.28 1.09
C GLY A 53 24.46 -14.06 1.45
N ASN A 54 25.49 -13.38 1.97
CA ASN A 54 26.75 -14.00 2.40
C ASN A 54 26.66 -14.66 3.80
N GLN A 55 25.49 -14.63 4.46
CA GLN A 55 25.30 -15.27 5.75
C GLN A 55 25.27 -16.79 5.59
N LEU A 56 25.99 -17.49 6.47
CA LEU A 56 26.05 -18.95 6.47
C LEU A 56 24.74 -19.54 7.02
N ILE A 57 24.19 -20.53 6.32
CA ILE A 57 23.00 -21.27 6.74
C ILE A 57 23.42 -22.70 7.10
N PRO A 58 22.98 -23.25 8.25
CA PRO A 58 23.19 -24.65 8.59
C PRO A 58 22.63 -25.60 7.52
N SER A 59 23.32 -26.70 7.22
CA SER A 59 22.91 -27.63 6.15
C SER A 59 21.53 -28.28 6.35
N ASN A 60 21.01 -28.28 7.57
CA ASN A 60 19.67 -28.79 7.90
C ASN A 60 18.55 -27.76 7.66
N MET A 61 18.88 -26.48 7.43
CA MET A 61 17.91 -25.40 7.28
C MET A 61 17.71 -25.06 5.80
N GLN A 62 16.46 -25.03 5.36
CA GLN A 62 16.13 -24.63 3.98
C GLN A 62 16.19 -23.11 3.81
N VAL A 63 16.52 -22.67 2.60
CA VAL A 63 16.49 -21.25 2.22
C VAL A 63 15.06 -20.70 2.30
N LYS A 64 14.94 -19.44 2.74
CA LYS A 64 13.65 -18.75 2.78
C LYS A 64 13.15 -18.55 1.34
N LYS A 65 11.89 -18.90 1.11
CA LYS A 65 11.21 -18.72 -0.18
C LYS A 65 10.38 -17.45 -0.16
N ALA A 66 10.43 -16.67 -1.24
CA ALA A 66 9.63 -15.47 -1.42
C ALA A 66 8.82 -15.57 -2.71
N THR A 67 7.53 -15.24 -2.66
CA THR A 67 6.70 -15.18 -3.86
C THR A 67 6.38 -13.73 -4.21
N VAL A 68 6.76 -13.30 -5.42
CA VAL A 68 6.55 -11.92 -5.87
C VAL A 68 5.35 -11.84 -6.80
N PHE A 69 4.36 -11.02 -6.43
CA PHE A 69 3.21 -10.68 -7.26
C PHE A 69 3.43 -9.32 -7.91
N LEU A 70 3.54 -9.30 -9.24
CA LEU A 70 3.77 -8.08 -10.01
C LEU A 70 2.66 -7.88 -11.02
N ASN A 71 2.03 -6.70 -11.01
CA ASN A 71 1.13 -6.24 -12.06
C ASN A 71 1.94 -5.40 -13.10
N PRO A 72 2.27 -5.93 -14.29
CA PRO A 72 3.09 -5.20 -15.27
C PRO A 72 2.40 -3.95 -15.83
N ALA A 73 1.06 -3.93 -15.89
CA ALA A 73 0.28 -2.81 -16.39
C ALA A 73 0.28 -1.60 -15.44
N ALA A 74 0.64 -1.81 -14.17
CA ALA A 74 0.74 -0.74 -13.19
C ALA A 74 1.76 0.34 -13.62
N CYS A 75 1.56 1.55 -13.10
CA CYS A 75 2.42 2.71 -13.39
C CYS A 75 2.55 3.03 -14.89
N LYS A 76 1.44 2.93 -15.65
CA LYS A 76 1.40 3.12 -17.10
C LYS A 76 2.31 2.14 -17.85
N GLY A 77 2.29 0.86 -17.45
CA GLY A 77 3.09 -0.20 -18.07
C GLY A 77 4.58 -0.19 -17.72
N LYS A 78 5.03 0.65 -16.78
CA LYS A 78 6.45 0.77 -16.40
C LYS A 78 6.84 -0.06 -15.18
N ALA A 79 5.86 -0.67 -14.49
CA ALA A 79 6.08 -1.38 -13.23
C ALA A 79 7.13 -2.50 -13.37
N ARG A 80 7.06 -3.31 -14.44
CA ARG A 80 8.06 -4.37 -14.70
C ARG A 80 9.47 -3.83 -14.80
N ASN A 81 9.68 -2.81 -15.64
CA ASN A 81 11.00 -2.21 -15.82
C ASN A 81 11.54 -1.54 -14.54
N LEU A 82 10.66 -1.01 -13.68
CA LEU A 82 11.05 -0.44 -12.39
C LEU A 82 11.42 -1.51 -11.38
N PHE A 83 10.66 -2.60 -11.31
CA PHE A 83 10.93 -3.72 -10.42
C PHE A 83 12.25 -4.40 -10.77
N GLU A 84 12.43 -4.78 -12.03
CA GLU A 84 13.64 -5.48 -12.53
C GLU A 84 14.92 -4.66 -12.30
N LYS A 85 14.85 -3.33 -12.39
CA LYS A 85 16.01 -2.45 -12.24
C LYS A 85 16.37 -2.11 -10.81
N ASN A 86 15.39 -2.05 -9.91
CA ASN A 86 15.57 -1.47 -8.58
C ASN A 86 15.43 -2.50 -7.45
N ALA A 87 14.53 -3.48 -7.57
CA ALA A 87 14.20 -4.42 -6.50
C ALA A 87 14.72 -5.84 -6.78
N ALA A 88 14.59 -6.33 -8.01
CA ALA A 88 14.99 -7.70 -8.35
C ALA A 88 16.46 -8.04 -8.01
N PRO A 89 17.46 -7.16 -8.27
CA PRO A 89 18.84 -7.45 -7.91
C PRO A 89 19.05 -7.60 -6.39
N ILE A 90 18.37 -6.76 -5.60
CA ILE A 90 18.42 -6.80 -4.13
C ILE A 90 17.89 -8.15 -3.62
N LEU A 91 16.75 -8.59 -4.16
CA LEU A 91 16.13 -9.85 -3.79
C LEU A 91 17.01 -11.05 -4.19
N HIS A 92 17.56 -11.08 -5.41
CA HIS A 92 18.45 -12.16 -5.85
C HIS A 92 19.75 -12.24 -5.02
N LEU A 93 20.33 -11.09 -4.66
CA LEU A 93 21.57 -11.04 -3.87
C LEU A 93 21.36 -11.48 -2.41
N SER A 94 20.14 -11.39 -1.89
CA SER A 94 19.83 -11.74 -0.51
C SER A 94 19.75 -13.24 -0.21
N GLY A 95 19.86 -14.10 -1.24
CA GLY A 95 19.79 -15.56 -1.06
C GLY A 95 18.38 -16.11 -0.85
N LEU A 96 17.34 -15.36 -1.24
CA LEU A 96 15.95 -15.82 -1.24
C LEU A 96 15.63 -16.60 -2.52
N ASP A 97 14.93 -17.73 -2.38
CA ASP A 97 14.37 -18.48 -3.51
C ASP A 97 13.08 -17.77 -3.98
N ILE A 98 13.15 -17.08 -5.12
CA ILE A 98 12.09 -16.18 -5.58
C ILE A 98 11.28 -16.84 -6.69
N THR A 99 9.98 -17.01 -6.45
CA THR A 99 9.03 -17.50 -7.44
C THR A 99 7.99 -16.45 -7.77
N ILE A 100 7.67 -16.25 -9.04
CA ILE A 100 6.59 -15.35 -9.46
C ILE A 100 5.35 -16.22 -9.68
N VAL A 101 4.31 -16.06 -8.85
CA VAL A 101 3.15 -16.98 -8.82
C VAL A 101 1.84 -16.20 -8.68
N LYS A 102 0.68 -16.87 -8.83
CA LYS A 102 -0.68 -16.39 -8.50
C LYS A 102 -1.23 -17.09 -7.22
N ALA A 103 -2.09 -16.38 -6.48
CA ALA A 103 -2.32 -16.36 -5.02
C ALA A 103 -2.72 -17.65 -4.23
N THR A 104 -2.49 -17.66 -2.90
CA THR A 104 -3.48 -17.50 -1.79
C THR A 104 -2.80 -17.74 -0.43
N PHE A 105 -2.76 -16.77 0.49
CA PHE A 105 -2.24 -17.00 1.87
C PHE A 105 -2.86 -16.03 2.88
N SER A 106 -3.17 -16.52 4.09
CA SER A 106 -3.73 -15.70 5.18
C SER A 106 -2.83 -15.58 6.42
N LYS A 107 -1.61 -16.13 6.40
CA LYS A 107 -0.69 -16.17 7.57
C LYS A 107 0.79 -15.96 7.22
N ILE A 108 1.08 -15.52 6.00
CA ILE A 108 2.45 -15.27 5.55
C ILE A 108 2.70 -13.76 5.65
N PRO A 109 3.81 -13.30 6.25
CA PRO A 109 4.12 -11.89 6.30
C PRO A 109 4.27 -11.34 4.87
N ILE A 110 3.60 -10.22 4.61
CA ILE A 110 3.44 -9.64 3.28
C ILE A 110 4.42 -8.49 3.11
N GLY A 111 5.22 -8.55 2.04
CA GLY A 111 6.08 -7.44 1.61
C GLY A 111 5.36 -6.54 0.61
N PHE A 112 5.39 -5.22 0.81
CA PHE A 112 4.80 -4.26 -0.11
C PHE A 112 5.85 -3.37 -0.76
N ILE A 113 5.98 -3.39 -2.09
CA ILE A 113 6.93 -2.55 -2.84
C ILE A 113 6.17 -1.47 -3.61
N PRO A 114 6.30 -0.18 -3.23
CA PRO A 114 5.56 0.91 -3.87
C PRO A 114 6.18 1.29 -5.22
N LEU A 115 5.68 0.70 -6.30
CA LEU A 115 6.08 1.09 -7.67
C LEU A 115 5.37 2.37 -8.15
N GLY A 116 4.21 2.68 -7.53
CA GLY A 116 3.37 3.84 -7.81
C GLY A 116 4.02 5.19 -7.56
N LYS A 117 3.36 6.26 -8.06
CA LYS A 117 3.78 7.64 -7.77
C LYS A 117 3.45 8.04 -6.33
N THR A 118 2.27 7.66 -5.88
CA THR A 118 1.72 7.89 -4.55
C THR A 118 1.25 6.56 -3.98
N SER A 119 1.46 6.33 -2.69
CA SER A 119 0.97 5.14 -2.00
C SER A 119 0.75 5.47 -0.53
N THR A 120 -0.47 5.24 -0.06
CA THR A 120 -0.87 5.45 1.35
C THR A 120 -0.14 4.50 2.28
N LEU A 121 -0.17 3.20 1.97
CA LEU A 121 0.50 2.17 2.77
C LEU A 121 2.01 2.36 2.87
N SER A 122 2.65 2.89 1.83
CA SER A 122 4.09 3.15 1.87
C SER A 122 4.50 4.17 2.94
N GLN A 123 3.63 5.13 3.25
CA GLN A 123 3.92 6.16 4.26
C GLN A 123 3.85 5.61 5.69
N THR A 124 2.98 4.61 5.91
CA THR A 124 2.90 3.87 7.17
C THR A 124 4.09 2.93 7.34
N LEU A 125 4.42 2.15 6.31
CA LEU A 125 5.43 1.08 6.42
C LEU A 125 6.87 1.58 6.37
N TYR A 126 7.13 2.67 5.65
CA TYR A 126 8.48 3.13 5.31
C TYR A 126 8.66 4.62 5.64
N PRO A 127 9.91 5.09 5.81
CA PRO A 127 10.19 6.52 5.89
C PRO A 127 9.85 7.21 4.56
N GLY A 128 9.38 8.46 4.64
CA GLY A 128 9.07 9.26 3.46
C GLY A 128 10.33 9.63 2.68
N SER A 129 10.38 9.30 1.39
CA SER A 129 11.45 9.77 0.50
C SER A 129 10.92 10.33 -0.83
N LEU A 130 11.60 11.37 -1.31
CA LEU A 130 11.26 12.09 -2.54
C LEU A 130 11.63 11.26 -3.79
N ASN A 131 12.76 10.55 -3.72
CA ASN A 131 13.30 9.77 -4.82
C ASN A 131 12.59 8.42 -4.96
N GLN A 132 12.05 8.13 -6.15
CA GLN A 132 11.32 6.89 -6.40
C GLN A 132 12.21 5.63 -6.24
N VAL A 133 13.47 5.70 -6.69
CA VAL A 133 14.42 4.56 -6.59
C VAL A 133 14.72 4.25 -5.14
N GLN A 134 14.89 5.29 -4.32
CA GLN A 134 15.13 5.17 -2.89
C GLN A 134 13.93 4.52 -2.19
N ARG A 135 12.70 5.00 -2.44
CA ARG A 135 11.47 4.36 -1.90
C ARG A 135 11.40 2.86 -2.19
N ILE A 136 11.72 2.47 -3.42
CA ILE A 136 11.67 1.06 -3.84
C ILE A 136 12.79 0.27 -3.17
N ALA A 137 14.01 0.81 -3.12
CA ALA A 137 15.16 0.17 -2.49
C ALA A 137 14.94 -0.01 -0.98
N ASP A 138 14.53 1.04 -0.27
CA ASP A 138 14.25 1.02 1.17
C ASP A 138 13.16 0.01 1.51
N ALA A 139 12.06 -0.01 0.73
CA ALA A 139 10.99 -1.01 0.90
C ALA A 139 11.48 -2.44 0.69
N THR A 140 12.36 -2.66 -0.29
CA THR A 140 12.93 -3.98 -0.56
C THR A 140 13.90 -4.39 0.56
N LEU A 141 14.73 -3.47 1.06
CA LEU A 141 15.63 -3.70 2.18
C LEU A 141 14.88 -3.97 3.49
N ALA A 142 13.75 -3.30 3.73
CA ALA A 142 12.89 -3.57 4.88
C ALA A 142 12.37 -5.03 4.89
N ILE A 143 11.99 -5.56 3.73
CA ILE A 143 11.61 -6.98 3.58
C ILE A 143 12.78 -7.89 3.93
N LEU A 144 14.00 -7.56 3.50
CA LEU A 144 15.20 -8.35 3.82
C LEU A 144 15.55 -8.33 5.31
N LYS A 145 15.35 -7.19 5.98
CA LYS A 145 15.56 -7.03 7.42
C LYS A 145 14.60 -7.91 8.23
N GLY A 146 13.43 -8.22 7.69
CA GLY A 146 12.51 -9.20 8.26
C GLY A 146 11.66 -8.69 9.42
N GLU A 147 11.66 -7.38 9.66
CA GLU A 147 10.85 -6.73 10.69
C GLU A 147 9.37 -6.66 10.26
N THR A 148 8.47 -7.11 11.12
CA THR A 148 7.02 -7.17 10.82
C THR A 148 6.19 -6.36 11.80
N ILE A 149 5.07 -5.83 11.29
CA ILE A 149 4.01 -5.21 12.07
C ILE A 149 2.65 -5.78 11.69
N PRO A 150 1.75 -6.02 12.68
CA PRO A 150 0.39 -6.40 12.40
C PRO A 150 -0.45 -5.17 12.02
N LEU A 151 -1.16 -5.25 10.91
CA LEU A 151 -2.06 -4.21 10.41
C LEU A 151 -3.52 -4.65 10.45
N ASP A 152 -4.39 -3.67 10.68
CA ASP A 152 -5.83 -3.86 10.66
C ASP A 152 -6.36 -3.91 9.22
N VAL A 153 -7.40 -4.70 8.99
CA VAL A 153 -8.05 -4.86 7.68
C VAL A 153 -9.54 -4.60 7.81
N LEU A 154 -10.13 -3.93 6.84
CA LEU A 154 -11.57 -3.76 6.73
C LEU A 154 -12.14 -4.87 5.86
N GLN A 155 -13.12 -5.59 6.38
CA GLN A 155 -13.97 -6.50 5.61
C GLN A 155 -15.22 -5.74 5.19
N ILE A 156 -15.45 -5.64 3.89
CA ILE A 156 -16.59 -4.97 3.27
C ILE A 156 -17.41 -6.06 2.58
N LYS A 157 -18.63 -6.31 3.06
CA LYS A 157 -19.49 -7.36 2.56
C LYS A 157 -20.75 -6.75 1.97
N GLY A 158 -20.96 -6.96 0.66
CA GLY A 158 -22.26 -6.70 0.03
C GLY A 158 -23.22 -7.86 0.27
N GLU A 159 -24.52 -7.61 0.14
CA GLU A 159 -25.56 -8.63 0.39
C GLU A 159 -25.41 -9.89 -0.47
N LYS A 160 -25.01 -9.73 -1.74
CA LYS A 160 -24.98 -10.81 -2.75
C LYS A 160 -23.59 -11.17 -3.26
N GLU A 161 -22.57 -10.43 -2.85
CA GLU A 161 -21.20 -10.57 -3.36
C GLU A 161 -20.26 -11.21 -2.33
N GLN A 162 -19.11 -11.69 -2.82
CA GLN A 162 -18.05 -12.14 -1.93
C GLN A 162 -17.49 -10.95 -1.14
N PRO A 163 -17.10 -11.14 0.14
CA PRO A 163 -16.54 -10.06 0.93
C PRO A 163 -15.21 -9.58 0.33
N VAL A 164 -15.09 -8.26 0.18
CA VAL A 164 -13.89 -7.58 -0.26
C VAL A 164 -13.12 -7.10 0.97
N PHE A 165 -11.80 -7.24 0.95
CA PHE A 165 -10.93 -6.81 2.05
C PHE A 165 -10.09 -5.61 1.62
N ALA A 166 -9.96 -4.62 2.49
CA ALA A 166 -9.21 -3.39 2.24
C ALA A 166 -8.29 -3.06 3.42
N VAL A 167 -7.07 -2.61 3.15
CA VAL A 167 -6.10 -2.25 4.21
C VAL A 167 -6.22 -0.78 4.57
N THR A 168 -6.45 0.10 3.60
CA THR A 168 -6.53 1.56 3.84
C THR A 168 -7.95 1.99 4.18
N GLY A 169 -8.91 1.67 3.32
CA GLY A 169 -10.28 2.17 3.47
C GLY A 169 -11.10 2.25 2.20
N LEU A 170 -12.36 2.65 2.40
CA LEU A 170 -13.38 2.92 1.41
C LEU A 170 -13.63 4.43 1.36
N ARG A 171 -13.85 4.97 0.16
CA ARG A 171 -14.37 6.33 -0.01
C ARG A 171 -15.43 6.40 -1.10
N TRP A 172 -16.38 7.28 -0.88
CA TRP A 172 -17.54 7.48 -1.74
C TRP A 172 -17.88 8.97 -1.81
N GLY A 173 -18.06 9.50 -3.02
CA GLY A 173 -18.51 10.88 -3.23
C GLY A 173 -17.75 11.64 -4.33
N SER A 174 -18.01 12.95 -4.39
CA SER A 174 -17.68 13.79 -5.56
C SER A 174 -16.19 13.93 -5.85
N TYR A 175 -15.34 13.89 -4.82
CA TYR A 175 -13.88 13.94 -4.99
C TYR A 175 -13.34 12.67 -5.65
N ARG A 176 -13.93 11.50 -5.36
CA ARG A 176 -13.61 10.25 -6.06
C ARG A 176 -13.98 10.35 -7.53
N ASP A 177 -15.20 10.80 -7.82
CA ASP A 177 -15.71 10.91 -9.18
C ASP A 177 -14.87 11.85 -10.05
N ALA A 178 -14.47 13.00 -9.50
CA ALA A 178 -13.53 13.90 -10.16
C ALA A 178 -12.17 13.21 -10.40
N GLY A 179 -11.69 12.48 -9.40
CA GLY A 179 -10.48 11.67 -9.43
C GLY A 179 -10.38 10.66 -10.56
N VAL A 180 -11.44 9.89 -10.80
CA VAL A 180 -11.54 8.93 -11.92
C VAL A 180 -11.35 9.67 -13.25
N LYS A 181 -12.01 10.83 -13.38
CA LYS A 181 -12.01 11.65 -14.60
C LYS A 181 -10.68 12.36 -14.85
N VAL A 182 -9.79 12.51 -13.86
CA VAL A 182 -8.45 13.13 -14.04
C VAL A 182 -7.66 12.47 -15.18
N SER A 183 -7.81 11.15 -15.34
CA SER A 183 -7.14 10.40 -16.41
C SER A 183 -7.62 10.79 -17.81
N LYS A 184 -8.91 11.15 -17.95
CA LYS A 184 -9.53 11.57 -19.23
C LYS A 184 -8.97 12.89 -19.74
N TYR A 185 -8.62 13.81 -18.83
CA TYR A 185 -8.07 15.13 -19.16
C TYR A 185 -6.55 15.14 -19.38
N TRP A 186 -5.99 14.06 -19.93
CA TRP A 186 -4.54 13.92 -20.10
C TRP A 186 -3.89 15.04 -20.95
N TYR A 187 -4.66 15.62 -21.87
CA TYR A 187 -4.23 16.70 -22.78
C TYR A 187 -4.00 18.05 -22.08
N LEU A 188 -4.58 18.27 -20.90
CA LEU A 188 -4.41 19.51 -20.10
C LEU A 188 -3.12 19.51 -19.25
N GLY A 189 -2.32 18.44 -19.33
CA GLY A 189 -1.02 18.36 -18.66
C GLY A 189 -1.10 18.65 -17.16
N PRO A 190 -0.49 19.74 -16.65
CA PRO A 190 -0.47 20.08 -15.23
C PRO A 190 -1.83 20.54 -14.69
N LEU A 191 -2.74 21.01 -15.54
CA LEU A 191 -4.04 21.53 -15.12
C LEU A 191 -5.12 20.46 -15.01
N LYS A 192 -4.84 19.23 -15.44
CA LYS A 192 -5.83 18.14 -15.52
C LYS A 192 -6.55 17.84 -14.20
N THR A 193 -5.86 17.94 -13.05
CA THR A 193 -6.45 17.67 -11.73
C THR A 193 -7.47 18.76 -11.41
N LYS A 194 -7.07 20.03 -11.52
CA LYS A 194 -7.94 21.19 -11.31
C LYS A 194 -9.12 21.21 -12.29
N ALA A 195 -8.85 20.91 -13.56
CA ALA A 195 -9.86 20.84 -14.60
C ALA A 195 -10.89 19.74 -14.33
N ALA A 196 -10.47 18.57 -13.84
CA ALA A 196 -11.39 17.49 -13.48
C ALA A 196 -12.37 17.93 -12.38
N HIS A 197 -11.88 18.60 -11.34
CA HIS A 197 -12.74 19.17 -10.30
C HIS A 197 -13.64 20.27 -10.86
N PHE A 198 -13.10 21.20 -11.64
CA PHE A 198 -13.83 22.32 -12.24
C PHE A 198 -14.97 21.86 -13.17
N PHE A 199 -14.69 20.92 -14.08
CA PHE A 199 -15.72 20.36 -14.96
C PHE A 199 -16.76 19.54 -14.20
N ASN A 200 -16.39 18.90 -13.08
CA ASN A 200 -17.37 18.20 -12.25
C ASN A 200 -18.30 19.19 -11.53
N THR A 201 -17.76 20.31 -11.02
CA THR A 201 -18.55 21.37 -10.39
C THR A 201 -19.46 22.11 -11.37
N LEU A 202 -19.04 22.28 -12.63
CA LEU A 202 -19.88 22.90 -13.66
C LEU A 202 -21.07 22.03 -14.06
N LYS A 203 -20.96 20.71 -13.92
CA LYS A 203 -22.04 19.79 -14.26
C LYS A 203 -23.19 19.94 -13.26
N GLU A 204 -22.89 19.77 -11.97
CA GLU A 204 -23.86 19.81 -10.88
C GLU A 204 -23.19 20.42 -9.63
N TRP A 205 -23.85 21.40 -9.00
CA TRP A 205 -23.41 21.97 -7.73
C TRP A 205 -24.61 22.36 -6.86
N PRO A 206 -24.67 21.96 -5.58
CA PRO A 206 -23.75 21.04 -4.88
C PRO A 206 -24.09 19.56 -5.12
N GLN A 207 -23.09 18.74 -5.41
CA GLN A 207 -23.23 17.27 -5.45
C GLN A 207 -23.30 16.73 -4.02
N LYS A 208 -24.52 16.65 -3.46
CA LYS A 208 -24.77 16.04 -2.16
C LYS A 208 -25.29 14.63 -2.35
N HIS A 209 -24.70 13.69 -1.62
CA HIS A 209 -25.17 12.32 -1.54
C HIS A 209 -25.81 12.09 -0.17
N GLN A 210 -26.99 11.47 -0.17
CA GLN A 210 -27.68 11.07 1.05
C GLN A 210 -27.40 9.58 1.31
N ALA A 211 -27.04 9.26 2.55
CA ALA A 211 -26.86 7.89 3.00
C ALA A 211 -27.26 7.75 4.47
N SER A 212 -27.81 6.59 4.79
CA SER A 212 -28.07 6.14 6.15
C SER A 212 -26.92 5.25 6.61
N LEU A 213 -26.29 5.60 7.74
CA LEU A 213 -25.24 4.82 8.37
C LEU A 213 -25.75 4.29 9.71
N THR A 214 -25.60 3.00 9.96
CA THR A 214 -25.73 2.43 11.29
C THR A 214 -24.33 2.04 11.76
N TYR A 215 -23.94 2.49 12.95
CA TYR A 215 -22.63 2.18 13.50
C TYR A 215 -22.70 1.76 14.95
N LEU A 216 -21.62 1.10 15.37
CA LEU A 216 -21.42 0.62 16.71
C LEU A 216 -20.18 1.29 17.30
N GLY A 217 -20.25 1.65 18.58
CA GLY A 217 -19.16 2.31 19.28
C GLY A 217 -17.89 1.45 19.39
N PRO A 218 -16.77 2.02 19.86
CA PRO A 218 -15.54 1.26 20.03
C PRO A 218 -15.70 0.17 21.10
N THR A 219 -15.76 -1.10 20.70
CA THR A 219 -15.77 -2.23 21.64
C THR A 219 -14.35 -2.55 22.12
N LYS A 220 -14.19 -2.85 23.42
CA LYS A 220 -12.92 -3.37 23.93
C LYS A 220 -12.59 -4.68 23.23
N ARG A 221 -11.35 -4.79 22.75
CA ARG A 221 -10.89 -6.01 22.10
C ARG A 221 -10.99 -7.18 23.10
N PRO A 222 -11.60 -8.32 22.72
CA PRO A 222 -11.45 -9.54 23.50
C PRO A 222 -9.96 -9.91 23.58
N PRO A 223 -9.48 -10.53 24.67
CA PRO A 223 -8.11 -11.05 24.72
C PRO A 223 -7.85 -11.94 23.50
N GLU A 224 -6.71 -11.77 22.83
CA GLU A 224 -6.29 -12.69 21.76
C GLU A 224 -6.10 -14.08 22.40
N GLU A 225 -7.07 -14.97 22.17
CA GLU A 225 -6.85 -16.39 22.48
C GLU A 225 -5.71 -16.88 21.59
N PRO A 226 -4.70 -17.57 22.15
CA PRO A 226 -3.65 -18.14 21.33
C PRO A 226 -4.26 -19.10 20.31
N GLU A 227 -4.12 -18.79 19.01
CA GLU A 227 -4.52 -19.68 17.90
C GLU A 227 -3.59 -20.91 17.79
N GLU A 228 -3.27 -21.58 18.90
CA GLU A 228 -2.75 -22.93 18.83
C GLU A 228 -3.90 -23.82 18.34
N LYS A 229 -3.93 -24.08 17.03
CA LYS A 229 -4.78 -25.13 16.48
C LYS A 229 -4.47 -26.39 17.28
N PRO A 230 -5.44 -26.95 18.04
CA PRO A 230 -5.16 -28.13 18.84
C PRO A 230 -4.63 -29.23 17.92
N SER A 231 -3.55 -29.88 18.33
CA SER A 231 -2.97 -31.00 17.58
C SER A 231 -4.08 -32.02 17.28
N ARG A 232 -4.09 -32.54 16.04
CA ARG A 232 -5.17 -33.43 15.59
C ARG A 232 -5.26 -34.60 16.57
N PRO A 233 -6.39 -34.78 17.28
CA PRO A 233 -6.50 -35.85 18.26
C PRO A 233 -6.38 -37.22 17.58
N SER A 234 -5.87 -38.20 18.33
CA SER A 234 -5.66 -39.57 17.83
C SER A 234 -6.95 -40.21 17.31
N LEU A 235 -6.81 -41.23 16.46
CA LEU A 235 -7.93 -41.89 15.78
C LEU A 235 -9.00 -42.41 16.76
N TYR A 236 -8.59 -43.01 17.87
CA TYR A 236 -9.50 -43.49 18.92
C TYR A 236 -10.29 -42.36 19.58
N VAL A 237 -9.65 -41.22 19.89
CA VAL A 237 -10.33 -40.03 20.45
C VAL A 237 -11.37 -39.50 19.48
N ARG A 238 -11.10 -39.52 18.17
CA ARG A 238 -12.06 -39.09 17.14
C ARG A 238 -13.25 -40.04 17.03
N ILE A 239 -13.01 -41.35 17.11
CA ILE A 239 -14.07 -42.37 17.09
C ILE A 239 -14.93 -42.24 18.36
N TYR A 240 -14.31 -42.14 19.53
CA TYR A 240 -15.00 -41.93 20.80
C TYR A 240 -15.83 -40.65 20.80
N ARG A 241 -15.28 -39.53 20.32
CA ARG A 241 -16.00 -38.24 20.24
C ARG A 241 -17.16 -38.30 19.24
N ARG A 242 -17.02 -39.08 18.16
CA ARG A 242 -18.09 -39.29 17.17
C ARG A 242 -19.22 -40.16 17.74
N LEU A 243 -18.87 -41.21 18.48
CA LEU A 243 -19.83 -42.03 19.23
C LEU A 243 -20.50 -41.21 20.33
N SER A 244 -19.74 -40.45 21.12
CA SER A 244 -20.30 -39.61 22.19
C SER A 244 -21.26 -38.55 21.65
N LEU A 245 -21.00 -37.99 20.46
CA LEU A 245 -21.91 -37.06 19.79
C LEU A 245 -23.14 -37.74 19.20
N TYR A 246 -23.04 -39.00 18.76
CA TYR A 246 -24.20 -39.78 18.30
C TYR A 246 -25.17 -40.09 19.44
N TRP A 247 -24.64 -40.34 20.64
CA TRP A 247 -25.41 -40.61 21.85
C TRP A 247 -25.72 -39.37 22.69
N ALA A 248 -25.10 -38.22 22.39
CA ALA A 248 -25.43 -36.96 23.03
C ALA A 248 -26.75 -36.44 22.45
N SER A 249 -27.69 -36.11 23.33
CA SER A 249 -28.86 -35.32 22.94
C SER A 249 -28.37 -33.99 22.35
N PRO A 250 -28.94 -33.49 21.23
CA PRO A 250 -28.62 -32.17 20.74
C PRO A 250 -28.78 -31.18 21.90
N GLN A 251 -27.71 -30.47 22.24
CA GLN A 251 -27.85 -29.36 23.17
C GLN A 251 -28.80 -28.37 22.52
N LYS A 252 -29.90 -28.05 23.21
CA LYS A 252 -30.63 -26.81 22.91
C LYS A 252 -29.60 -25.71 23.06
N GLU A 253 -29.21 -25.09 21.94
CA GLU A 253 -28.51 -23.83 21.98
C GLU A 253 -29.39 -22.88 22.79
N ILE A 254 -29.01 -22.64 24.04
CA ILE A 254 -29.58 -21.53 24.80
C ILE A 254 -29.20 -20.33 23.94
N PRO A 255 -30.16 -19.57 23.39
CA PRO A 255 -29.82 -18.36 22.68
C PRO A 255 -28.99 -17.55 23.66
N HIS A 256 -27.71 -17.33 23.35
CA HIS A 256 -27.00 -16.26 24.03
C HIS A 256 -27.85 -15.03 23.75
N GLU A 257 -28.47 -14.51 24.80
CA GLU A 257 -29.11 -13.21 24.77
C GLU A 257 -27.97 -12.22 24.60
N VAL A 258 -27.60 -12.03 23.33
CA VAL A 258 -26.71 -10.97 22.89
C VAL A 258 -27.44 -9.72 23.36
N THR A 259 -26.94 -9.09 24.42
CA THR A 259 -27.35 -7.74 24.79
C THR A 259 -27.35 -6.94 23.50
N LEU A 260 -28.53 -6.50 23.05
CA LEU A 260 -28.67 -5.74 21.81
C LEU A 260 -27.77 -4.50 21.96
N GLU A 261 -26.54 -4.59 21.45
CA GLU A 261 -25.62 -3.47 21.43
C GLU A 261 -26.35 -2.39 20.63
N ALA A 262 -26.66 -1.26 21.27
CA ALA A 262 -27.52 -0.24 20.69
C ALA A 262 -26.81 0.37 19.48
N TRP A 263 -27.21 -0.05 18.28
CA TRP A 263 -26.76 0.56 17.04
C TRP A 263 -27.31 1.97 16.96
N GLU A 264 -26.43 2.94 16.70
CA GLU A 264 -26.83 4.32 16.47
C GLU A 264 -27.07 4.51 14.97
N GLU A 265 -28.27 4.97 14.62
CA GLU A 265 -28.61 5.33 13.25
C GLU A 265 -28.31 6.81 12.99
N MET A 266 -27.59 7.09 11.90
CA MET A 266 -27.24 8.43 11.47
C MET A 266 -27.62 8.64 10.01
N GLN A 267 -28.42 9.66 9.74
CA GLN A 267 -28.74 10.10 8.38
C GLN A 267 -27.76 11.21 7.98
N LEU A 268 -27.00 10.99 6.91
CA LEU A 268 -25.94 11.88 6.47
C LEU A 268 -26.23 12.42 5.07
N SER A 269 -26.09 13.73 4.88
CA SER A 269 -26.04 14.38 3.57
C SER A 269 -24.69 15.07 3.41
N THR A 270 -23.79 14.46 2.65
CA THR A 270 -22.39 14.91 2.51
C THR A 270 -21.92 14.87 1.06
N ILE A 271 -20.79 15.53 0.78
CA ILE A 271 -20.14 15.52 -0.54
C ILE A 271 -19.22 14.30 -0.69
N GLU A 272 -18.55 13.90 0.40
CA GLU A 272 -17.69 12.73 0.46
C GLU A 272 -17.83 12.04 1.83
N LEU A 273 -17.89 10.72 1.79
CA LEU A 273 -17.81 9.82 2.94
C LEU A 273 -16.52 8.99 2.81
N SER A 274 -15.75 8.90 3.88
CA SER A 274 -14.54 8.09 3.94
C SER A 274 -14.49 7.24 5.20
N ILE A 275 -14.37 5.93 5.05
CA ILE A 275 -14.17 4.98 6.15
C ILE A 275 -12.76 4.42 6.01
N THR A 276 -11.88 4.75 6.96
CA THR A 276 -10.45 4.41 6.89
C THR A 276 -9.94 3.77 8.17
N THR A 277 -8.93 2.91 8.06
CA THR A 277 -8.23 2.33 9.20
C THR A 277 -7.31 3.34 9.89
N GLN A 278 -7.04 3.12 11.19
CA GLN A 278 -6.07 3.91 11.97
C GLN A 278 -4.62 3.54 11.67
N ASN A 279 -4.37 2.60 10.75
CA ASN A 279 -3.02 2.29 10.23
C ASN A 279 -2.33 3.56 9.67
N ARG A 280 -3.09 4.61 9.39
CA ARG A 280 -2.60 5.92 8.96
C ARG A 280 -2.33 6.81 10.17
N GLN A 281 -1.08 7.24 10.34
CA GLN A 281 -0.81 8.46 11.11
C GLN A 281 -1.25 9.64 10.23
N LEU A 282 -2.29 10.36 10.67
CA LEU A 282 -2.88 11.46 9.91
C LEU A 282 -1.95 12.68 9.98
N ASP A 283 -1.03 12.78 9.01
CA ASP A 283 -0.52 14.10 8.63
C ASP A 283 -1.66 14.83 7.91
N LEU A 284 -2.35 15.71 8.64
CA LEU A 284 -3.46 16.54 8.18
C LEU A 284 -3.08 17.56 7.08
N THR A 285 -1.88 17.48 6.50
CA THR A 285 -1.29 18.50 5.61
C THR A 285 -1.10 18.05 4.16
N GLY A 286 -1.51 16.83 3.79
CA GLY A 286 -1.33 16.31 2.43
C GLY A 286 -2.51 16.55 1.49
N THR A 287 -2.47 17.64 0.73
CA THR A 287 -3.37 17.96 -0.38
C THR A 287 -3.20 16.97 -1.56
N GLU A 288 -4.32 16.58 -2.16
CA GLU A 288 -4.46 15.76 -3.38
C GLU A 288 -4.35 14.24 -3.24
N GLY A 289 -5.51 13.59 -3.13
CA GLY A 289 -5.73 12.20 -3.51
C GLY A 289 -7.17 12.03 -3.99
N SER A 290 -7.40 11.13 -4.92
CA SER A 290 -8.73 10.64 -5.29
C SER A 290 -8.87 9.20 -4.81
N PHE A 291 -10.07 8.79 -4.40
CA PHE A 291 -10.18 7.62 -3.51
C PHE A 291 -11.32 6.65 -3.83
N GLY A 292 -11.00 5.37 -4.03
CA GLY A 292 -11.91 4.22 -3.98
C GLY A 292 -11.44 3.23 -2.93
N ILE A 293 -12.00 2.01 -2.90
CA ILE A 293 -11.48 0.92 -2.04
C ILE A 293 -10.04 0.64 -2.48
N ASP A 294 -9.06 1.06 -1.68
CA ASP A 294 -7.63 0.98 -2.04
C ASP A 294 -7.30 1.45 -3.48
N SER A 295 -8.02 2.46 -3.98
CA SER A 295 -7.92 3.04 -5.35
C SER A 295 -8.50 2.20 -6.51
N GLU A 296 -9.20 1.11 -6.22
CA GLU A 296 -10.02 0.37 -7.19
C GLU A 296 -11.46 0.91 -7.28
N GLU A 297 -12.12 0.64 -8.40
CA GLU A 297 -13.51 1.06 -8.68
C GLU A 297 -14.46 -0.10 -8.39
N TYR A 298 -15.48 0.16 -7.59
CA TYR A 298 -16.53 -0.78 -7.22
C TYR A 298 -17.89 -0.10 -7.38
N GLU A 299 -18.93 -0.89 -7.65
CA GLU A 299 -20.30 -0.40 -7.73
C GLU A 299 -20.84 -0.10 -6.33
N ALA A 300 -21.64 0.98 -6.22
CA ALA A 300 -22.21 1.38 -4.95
C ALA A 300 -23.42 0.50 -4.61
N MET A 301 -23.38 -0.12 -3.42
CA MET A 301 -24.47 -0.93 -2.88
C MET A 301 -24.46 -0.84 -1.35
N PRO A 302 -25.56 -1.22 -0.67
CA PRO A 302 -25.56 -1.40 0.78
C PRO A 302 -24.51 -2.44 1.19
N VAL A 303 -23.66 -2.09 2.15
CA VAL A 303 -22.55 -2.93 2.59
C VAL A 303 -22.45 -2.96 4.11
N GLU A 304 -22.08 -4.12 4.64
CA GLU A 304 -21.65 -4.29 6.01
C GLU A 304 -20.13 -4.12 6.08
N VAL A 305 -19.66 -3.19 6.91
CA VAL A 305 -18.22 -2.93 7.10
C VAL A 305 -17.81 -3.40 8.49
N LYS A 306 -16.85 -4.31 8.55
CA LYS A 306 -16.30 -4.87 9.80
C LYS A 306 -14.80 -4.67 9.88
N LEU A 307 -14.30 -4.16 10.99
CA LEU A 307 -12.87 -4.07 11.26
C LEU A 307 -12.34 -5.43 11.76
N LEU A 308 -11.28 -5.92 11.13
CA LEU A 308 -10.51 -7.09 11.54
C LEU A 308 -9.16 -6.61 12.07
N PRO A 309 -9.01 -6.48 13.40
CA PRO A 309 -7.77 -5.95 13.98
C PRO A 309 -6.61 -6.93 13.76
N ARG A 310 -5.43 -6.39 13.46
CA ARG A 310 -4.15 -7.13 13.38
C ARG A 310 -4.19 -8.39 12.51
N LYS A 311 -5.02 -8.40 11.46
CA LYS A 311 -5.29 -9.61 10.68
C LYS A 311 -4.15 -10.00 9.75
N LEU A 312 -3.36 -9.03 9.28
CA LEU A 312 -2.26 -9.24 8.35
C LEU A 312 -0.96 -8.73 8.95
N GLU A 313 0.12 -9.46 8.70
CA GLU A 313 1.47 -9.03 9.05
C GLU A 313 2.16 -8.44 7.81
N PHE A 314 2.70 -7.24 7.94
CA PHE A 314 3.44 -6.56 6.88
C PHE A 314 4.88 -6.32 7.29
N PHE A 315 5.81 -6.44 6.33
CA PHE A 315 7.18 -5.99 6.55
C PHE A 315 7.25 -4.46 6.61
N CYS A 316 8.02 -3.93 7.57
CA CYS A 316 8.21 -2.48 7.74
C CYS A 316 9.67 -2.12 8.00
N ASP A 317 9.99 -0.83 7.89
CA ASP A 317 11.30 -0.33 8.28
C ASP A 317 11.45 -0.43 9.81
N PRO A 318 12.59 -0.93 10.34
CA PRO A 318 12.83 -1.01 11.79
C PRO A 318 12.56 0.32 12.52
N ARG A 319 12.89 1.46 11.90
CA ARG A 319 12.66 2.80 12.47
C ARG A 319 11.18 3.11 12.67
N ARG A 320 10.32 2.60 11.78
CA ARG A 320 8.86 2.73 11.89
C ARG A 320 8.30 1.80 12.96
N ARG A 321 8.82 0.57 13.05
CA ARG A 321 8.44 -0.37 14.10
C ARG A 321 8.66 0.21 15.48
N GLU A 322 9.83 0.83 15.72
CA GLU A 322 10.13 1.51 16.99
C GLU A 322 9.14 2.64 17.29
N GLN A 323 8.79 3.48 16.31
CA GLN A 323 7.81 4.56 16.48
C GLN A 323 6.41 4.04 16.84
N MET A 324 5.98 2.91 16.28
CA MET A 324 4.67 2.34 16.55
C MET A 324 4.60 1.54 17.86
N LEU A 325 5.75 1.04 18.34
CA LEU A 325 5.86 0.32 19.62
C LEU A 325 6.06 1.26 20.81
N GLN A 326 6.55 2.48 20.60
CA GLN A 326 6.60 3.48 21.64
C GLN A 326 5.16 3.80 22.10
N PRO A 327 4.84 3.64 23.39
CA PRO A 327 3.55 4.08 23.90
C PRO A 327 3.44 5.58 23.60
N ALA A 328 2.31 5.99 23.01
CA ALA A 328 2.01 7.40 22.86
C ALA A 328 2.20 8.05 24.23
N VAL A 329 3.25 8.87 24.36
CA VAL A 329 3.52 9.64 25.57
C VAL A 329 2.26 10.48 25.77
N GLN A 330 1.47 10.12 26.79
CA GLN A 330 0.26 10.84 27.19
C GLN A 330 0.63 12.18 27.81
#